data_AF-A0AAP0BTT2-F1
#
_entry.id   AF-A0AAP0BTT2-F1
#
_cell.length_a   1.000
_cell.length_b   1.000
_cell.length_c   1.000
_cell.angle_alpha   90.00
_cell.angle_beta   90.00
_cell.angle_gamma   90.00
#
_symmetry.space_group_name_H-M   'P 1'
#
loop_
_entity.id
_entity.type
_entity.pdbx_description
1 polymer ?
#
loop_
_entity_poly.entity_id
_entity_poly.type
_entity_poly.pdbx_seq_one_letter_code
_entity_poly.pdbx_strand_id
1 'polypeptide(L)'
;MNPDFNREDHGQRMVQRALVEAIIDLFSPYAKVFLFCNIEAVTIRMEEQFIKYGEGRIILEEDGEGNRWLPENPFEVRSDWEQYVLDRRGHMYRTILRKVCNLCD
;
A
#
# COMPACT_ATOMS: atom_id res chain seq x y z
N MET A 1 -13.03 -3.29 -12.05
CA MET A 1 -12.87 -4.30 -10.99
C MET A 1 -11.83 -5.29 -11.47
N ASN A 2 -10.73 -5.50 -10.73
CA ASN A 2 -9.84 -6.60 -11.09
C ASN A 2 -10.60 -7.91 -10.78
N PRO A 3 -10.95 -8.74 -11.80
CA PRO A 3 -11.75 -9.95 -11.62
C PRO A 3 -11.11 -10.97 -10.68
N ASP A 4 -9.83 -10.79 -10.39
CA ASP A 4 -8.99 -11.59 -9.52
C ASP A 4 -9.40 -11.53 -8.02
N PHE A 5 -10.07 -10.48 -7.55
CA PHE A 5 -10.40 -10.37 -6.13
C PHE A 5 -11.55 -11.27 -5.64
N ASN A 6 -12.22 -12.02 -6.53
CA ASN A 6 -13.45 -12.77 -6.24
C ASN A 6 -13.24 -14.26 -5.93
N ARG A 7 -11.99 -14.73 -5.87
CA ARG A 7 -11.64 -16.11 -5.48
C ARG A 7 -10.47 -16.09 -4.50
N GLU A 8 -10.66 -16.72 -3.34
CA GLU A 8 -9.73 -16.69 -2.21
C GLU A 8 -8.31 -17.17 -2.56
N ASP A 9 -8.15 -18.03 -3.58
CA ASP A 9 -6.87 -18.72 -3.81
C ASP A 9 -5.97 -18.16 -4.94
N HIS A 10 -6.50 -17.35 -5.87
CA HIS A 10 -5.76 -17.06 -7.12
C HIS A 10 -5.54 -15.59 -7.45
N GLY A 11 -6.44 -14.69 -7.11
CA GLY A 11 -6.35 -13.31 -7.60
C GLY A 11 -5.96 -12.26 -6.56
N GLN A 12 -5.34 -12.71 -5.48
CA GLN A 12 -4.93 -11.89 -4.35
C GLN A 12 -3.41 -11.60 -4.32
N ARG A 13 -2.69 -11.91 -5.41
CA ARG A 13 -1.22 -11.96 -5.44
C ARG A 13 -0.59 -10.86 -6.31
N MET A 14 -1.08 -9.62 -6.30
CA MET A 14 -0.36 -8.56 -7.01
C MET A 14 0.95 -8.20 -6.28
N VAL A 15 0.90 -8.06 -4.96
CA VAL A 15 2.10 -7.79 -4.15
C VAL A 15 2.80 -9.11 -3.85
N GLN A 16 3.57 -9.58 -4.83
CA GLN A 16 4.48 -10.72 -4.68
C GLN A 16 5.91 -10.25 -4.42
N ARG A 17 6.73 -11.16 -3.88
CA ARG A 17 8.17 -10.95 -3.65
C ARG A 17 8.87 -10.23 -4.81
N ALA A 18 8.75 -10.77 -6.02
CA ALA A 18 9.45 -10.22 -7.19
C ALA A 18 9.04 -8.77 -7.50
N LEU A 19 7.77 -8.41 -7.30
CA LEU A 19 7.32 -7.03 -7.47
C LEU A 19 7.90 -6.13 -6.38
N VAL A 20 7.86 -6.57 -5.12
CA VAL A 20 8.38 -5.79 -3.99
C VAL A 20 9.87 -5.53 -4.16
N GLU A 21 10.65 -6.57 -4.47
CA GLU A 21 12.10 -6.47 -4.70
C GLU A 21 12.40 -5.51 -5.85
N ALA A 22 11.72 -5.66 -7.00
CA ALA A 22 11.92 -4.77 -8.15
C ALA A 22 11.57 -3.31 -7.82
N ILE A 23 10.46 -3.05 -7.12
CA ILE A 23 10.10 -1.70 -6.67
C ILE A 23 11.20 -1.11 -5.79
N ILE A 24 11.65 -1.87 -4.79
CA ILE A 24 12.64 -1.38 -3.84
C ILE A 24 13.98 -1.12 -4.51
N ASP A 25 14.43 -1.98 -5.42
CA ASP A 25 15.70 -1.81 -6.12
C ASP A 25 15.68 -0.59 -7.05
N LEU A 26 14.53 -0.28 -7.67
CA LEU A 26 14.37 0.87 -8.57
C LEU A 26 14.11 2.19 -7.84
N PHE A 27 13.58 2.16 -6.62
CA PHE A 27 13.20 3.37 -5.89
C PHE A 27 14.41 4.18 -5.42
N SER A 28 14.34 5.50 -5.58
CA SER A 28 15.26 6.43 -4.90
C SER A 28 15.11 6.34 -3.38
N PRO A 29 16.14 6.68 -2.59
CA PRO A 29 16.00 6.85 -1.15
C PRO A 29 14.80 7.74 -0.80
N TYR A 30 14.05 7.38 0.25
CA TYR A 30 12.85 8.09 0.71
C TYR A 30 11.66 8.10 -0.25
N ALA A 31 11.72 7.38 -1.37
CA ALA A 31 10.55 7.19 -2.22
C ALA A 31 9.42 6.46 -1.46
N LYS A 32 8.18 6.80 -1.80
CA LYS A 32 6.98 6.36 -1.09
C LYS A 32 6.14 5.41 -1.95
N VAL A 33 5.56 4.40 -1.33
CA VAL A 33 4.52 3.54 -1.89
C VAL A 33 3.21 3.88 -1.21
N PHE A 34 2.21 4.28 -1.97
CA PHE A 34 0.87 4.48 -1.48
C PHE A 34 0.02 3.26 -1.76
N LEU A 35 -0.52 2.66 -0.70
CA LEU A 35 -1.42 1.50 -0.78
C LEU A 35 -2.83 1.94 -0.40
N PHE A 36 -3.81 1.54 -1.20
CA PHE A 36 -5.21 1.74 -0.87
C PHE A 36 -6.11 0.60 -1.37
N CYS A 37 -7.07 0.22 -0.53
CA CYS A 37 -8.13 -0.74 -0.88
C CYS A 37 -9.38 -0.45 -0.06
N ASN A 38 -10.55 -0.81 -0.57
CA ASN A 38 -11.81 -0.75 0.19
C ASN A 38 -12.03 -1.99 1.10
N ILE A 39 -11.01 -2.84 1.26
CA ILE A 39 -11.04 -4.04 2.09
C ILE A 39 -9.80 -4.04 2.98
N GLU A 40 -10.00 -3.98 4.30
CA GLU A 40 -8.93 -3.82 5.30
C GLU A 40 -7.88 -4.93 5.22
N ALA A 41 -8.33 -6.18 5.25
CA ALA A 41 -7.47 -7.35 5.23
C ALA A 41 -6.58 -7.41 3.97
N VAL A 42 -7.05 -6.83 2.85
CA VAL A 42 -6.26 -6.75 1.62
C VAL A 42 -5.16 -5.71 1.76
N THR A 43 -5.46 -4.51 2.28
CA THR A 43 -4.44 -3.47 2.52
C THR A 43 -3.39 -3.94 3.52
N ILE A 44 -3.80 -4.55 4.65
CA ILE A 44 -2.89 -5.11 5.65
C ILE A 44 -1.97 -6.16 5.02
N ARG A 45 -2.52 -7.09 4.24
CA ARG A 45 -1.69 -8.11 3.58
C ARG A 45 -0.70 -7.48 2.60
N MET A 46 -1.12 -6.49 1.82
CA MET A 46 -0.20 -5.78 0.90
C MET A 46 0.96 -5.14 1.67
N GLU A 47 0.65 -4.44 2.77
CA GLU A 47 1.63 -3.86 3.70
C GLU A 47 2.60 -4.94 4.21
N GLU A 48 2.09 -6.06 4.72
CA GLU A 48 2.90 -7.18 5.23
C GLU A 48 3.84 -7.77 4.16
N GLN A 49 3.40 -7.88 2.90
CA GLN A 49 4.28 -8.36 1.82
C GLN A 49 5.42 -7.36 1.54
N PHE A 50 5.14 -6.06 1.57
CA PHE A 50 6.17 -5.03 1.43
C PHE A 50 7.18 -5.08 2.59
N ILE A 51 6.71 -5.16 3.83
CA ILE A 51 7.58 -5.25 5.01
C ILE A 51 8.42 -6.53 4.98
N LYS A 52 7.80 -7.67 4.68
CA LYS A 52 8.47 -8.98 4.66
C LYS A 52 9.56 -9.04 3.58
N TYR A 53 9.25 -8.65 2.34
CA TYR A 53 10.17 -8.78 1.22
C TYR A 53 11.05 -7.54 0.99
N GLY A 54 10.76 -6.45 1.69
CA GLY A 54 11.62 -5.28 1.66
C GLY A 54 12.83 -5.37 2.57
N GLU A 55 12.87 -6.36 3.46
CA GLU A 55 14.06 -6.70 4.25
C GLU A 55 14.67 -5.48 4.98
N GLY A 56 13.80 -4.66 5.59
CA GLY A 56 14.18 -3.45 6.32
C GLY A 56 14.49 -2.22 5.45
N ARG A 57 14.52 -2.38 4.12
CA ARG A 57 14.72 -1.26 3.17
C ARG A 57 13.46 -0.43 2.95
N ILE A 58 12.31 -0.87 3.46
CA ILE A 58 11.04 -0.17 3.41
C ILE A 58 10.34 -0.29 4.76
N ILE A 59 9.71 0.80 5.21
CA ILE A 59 9.00 0.86 6.49
C ILE A 59 7.63 1.52 6.32
N LEU A 60 6.72 1.28 7.26
CA LEU A 60 5.48 2.04 7.36
C LEU A 60 5.80 3.50 7.70
N GLU A 61 5.18 4.44 7.00
CA GLU A 61 5.26 5.86 7.34
C GLU A 61 4.14 6.20 8.32
N GLU A 62 4.50 6.38 9.59
CA GLU A 62 3.57 6.83 10.62
C GLU A 62 3.19 8.28 10.38
N ASP A 63 1.90 8.61 10.56
CA ASP A 63 1.39 9.98 10.41
C ASP A 63 1.66 10.87 11.62
N GLY A 64 2.44 10.39 12.60
CA GLY A 64 2.78 11.10 13.83
C GLY A 64 1.67 11.10 14.89
N GLU A 65 0.45 10.70 14.54
CA GLU A 65 -0.70 10.59 15.45
C GLU A 65 -0.95 9.14 15.89
N GLY A 66 -0.16 8.20 15.36
CA GLY A 66 -0.31 6.77 15.63
C GLY A 66 -1.51 6.14 14.90
N ASN A 67 -2.11 6.86 13.94
CA ASN A 67 -3.18 6.28 13.14
C ASN A 67 -2.57 5.48 11.99
N ARG A 68 -3.06 4.25 11.81
CA ARG A 68 -2.60 3.38 10.73
C ARG A 68 -3.08 3.84 9.35
N TRP A 69 -4.28 4.41 9.32
CA TRP A 69 -5.01 4.72 8.10
C TRP A 69 -5.03 6.21 7.84
N LEU A 70 -4.62 6.60 6.63
CA LEU A 70 -4.73 7.97 6.18
C LEU A 70 -6.22 8.34 6.00
N PRO A 71 -6.67 9.48 6.56
CA PRO A 71 -8.07 9.88 6.47
C PRO A 71 -8.48 10.22 5.03
N GLU A 72 -7.55 10.77 4.24
CA GLU A 72 -7.78 11.23 2.88
C GLU A 72 -6.73 10.69 1.89
N ASN A 73 -7.07 10.75 0.60
CA ASN A 73 -6.13 10.42 -0.46
C ASN A 73 -5.07 11.54 -0.57
N PRO A 74 -3.76 11.24 -0.44
CA PRO A 74 -2.70 12.24 -0.46
C PRO A 74 -2.44 12.85 -1.85
N PHE A 75 -3.06 12.34 -2.92
CA PHE A 75 -2.75 12.73 -4.30
C PHE A 75 -3.81 13.59 -5.00
N GLU A 76 -4.82 14.12 -4.30
CA GLU A 76 -5.92 14.98 -4.80
C GLU A 76 -6.78 14.38 -5.94
N VAL A 77 -6.30 13.36 -6.64
CA VAL A 77 -6.97 12.67 -7.73
C VAL A 77 -7.52 11.35 -7.20
N ARG A 78 -8.85 11.26 -7.16
CA ARG A 78 -9.56 10.03 -6.79
C ARG A 78 -9.75 9.15 -8.01
N SER A 79 -9.62 7.84 -7.81
CA SER A 79 -10.02 6.88 -8.84
C SER A 79 -11.55 6.78 -8.90
N ASP A 80 -12.10 6.41 -10.06
CA ASP A 80 -13.53 6.15 -10.22
C ASP A 80 -14.04 5.12 -9.19
N TRP A 81 -13.20 4.14 -8.83
CA TRP A 81 -13.51 3.15 -7.82
C TRP A 81 -13.55 3.73 -6.41
N GLU A 82 -12.60 4.60 -6.07
CA GLU A 82 -12.58 5.31 -4.78
C GLU A 82 -13.83 6.17 -4.65
N GLN A 83 -14.19 6.95 -5.67
CA GLN A 83 -15.41 7.75 -5.67
C GLN A 83 -16.66 6.86 -5.50
N TYR A 84 -16.75 5.76 -6.26
CA TYR A 84 -17.85 4.80 -6.18
C TYR A 84 -18.07 4.23 -4.77
N VAL A 85 -16.98 3.91 -4.06
CA VAL A 85 -17.01 3.38 -2.69
C VAL A 85 -17.44 4.47 -1.71
N LEU A 86 -16.87 5.67 -1.81
CA LEU A 86 -17.17 6.79 -0.91
C LEU A 86 -18.61 7.27 -1.05
N ASP A 87 -19.15 7.33 -2.26
CA ASP A 87 -20.55 7.71 -2.54
C ASP A 87 -21.55 6.77 -1.85
N ARG A 88 -21.14 5.53 -1.56
CA ARG A 88 -21.93 4.53 -0.83
C ARG A 88 -21.63 4.50 0.67
N ARG A 89 -20.94 5.52 1.18
CA ARG A 89 -20.45 5.58 2.58
C ARG A 89 -19.54 4.40 2.94
N GLY A 90 -18.86 3.82 1.95
CA GLY A 90 -17.85 2.81 2.16
C GLY A 90 -16.56 3.41 2.72
N HIS A 91 -15.69 2.55 3.25
CA HIS A 91 -14.39 2.96 3.79
C HIS A 91 -13.26 2.61 2.83
N MET A 92 -12.22 3.44 2.85
CA MET A 92 -10.97 3.23 2.10
C MET A 92 -9.82 3.14 3.09
N TYR A 93 -9.14 2.00 3.09
CA TYR A 93 -7.99 1.74 3.94
C TYR A 93 -6.74 2.16 3.19
N ARG A 94 -6.14 3.27 3.61
CA ARG A 94 -5.07 3.98 2.93
C ARG A 94 -3.83 4.02 3.81
N THR A 95 -2.67 3.72 3.27
CA THR A 95 -1.41 3.81 4.02
C THR A 95 -0.24 4.14 3.09
N ILE A 96 0.85 4.64 3.68
CA ILE A 96 2.09 4.96 2.98
C ILE A 96 3.22 4.13 3.60
N LEU A 97 4.01 3.51 2.72
CA LEU A 97 5.31 2.95 3.05
C LEU A 97 6.39 3.84 2.46
N ARG A 98 7.57 3.89 3.10
CA ARG A 98 8.70 4.69 2.65
C ARG A 98 9.98 3.86 2.59
N LYS A 99 10.71 3.98 1.48
CA LYS A 99 12.06 3.41 1.35
C LYS A 99 13.00 4.14 2.32
N VAL A 100 13.78 3.40 3.11
CA VAL A 100 14.80 3.99 3.96
C VAL A 100 16.06 4.30 3.14
N CYS A 101 16.79 5.34 3.53
CA CYS A 101 18.07 5.64 2.93
C CYS A 101 19.13 4.76 3.59
N ASN A 102 19.79 3.92 2.80
CA ASN A 102 20.92 3.11 3.27
C ASN A 102 22.22 3.92 3.35
N LEU A 103 22.21 5.21 3.01
CA LEU A 103 23.36 6.11 3.11
C LEU A 103 23.25 6.95 4.38
N CYS A 104 23.64 6.36 5.50
CA CYS A 104 24.04 7.02 6.75
C CYS A 104 24.81 5.98 7.57
N ASP A 105 26.06 5.73 7.18
CA ASP A 105 27.15 5.34 8.08
C ASP A 105 28.10 6.53 8.20
#